data_AF-A0A0Q2RNN7-F1
#
_entry.id   AF-A0A0Q2RNN7-F1
#
_cell.length_a   1.000
_cell.length_b   1.000
_cell.length_c   1.000
_cell.angle_alpha   90.00
_cell.angle_beta   90.00
_cell.angle_gamma   90.00
#
_symmetry.space_group_name_H-M   'P 1'
#
loop_
_entity.id
_entity.type
_entity.pdbx_description
1 polymer ?
#
loop_
_entity_poly.entity_id
_entity_poly.type
_entity_poly.pdbx_seq_one_letter_code
_entity_poly.pdbx_strand_id
1 'polypeptide(L)'
;MNEHELARLIAIYQKAVTTHNIDAIERIVQLLPEKIHAIDRSHPNHQKLLMQLKSVHRLAMATIKKDIAVLHSQLHDAEHNKVRDLAYKKTQLNQTL
;
A
#
# COMPACT_ATOMS: atom_id res chain seq x y z
N MET A 1 -13.00 22.06 -4.07
CA MET A 1 -13.60 20.73 -3.84
C MET A 1 -14.70 20.88 -2.82
N ASN A 2 -15.91 20.51 -3.19
CA ASN A 2 -17.09 20.60 -2.31
C ASN A 2 -17.16 19.41 -1.33
N GLU A 3 -18.11 19.43 -0.40
CA GLU A 3 -18.30 18.38 0.61
C GLU A 3 -18.54 16.99 -0.01
N HIS A 4 -19.40 16.90 -1.01
CA HIS A 4 -19.77 15.65 -1.65
C HIS A 4 -18.60 15.00 -2.40
N GLU A 5 -17.78 15.80 -3.06
CA GLU A 5 -16.56 15.35 -3.74
C GLU A 5 -15.54 14.79 -2.74
N LEU A 6 -15.34 15.47 -1.61
CA LEU A 6 -14.44 15.01 -0.56
C LEU A 6 -14.95 13.70 0.07
N ALA A 7 -16.24 13.62 0.38
CA ALA A 7 -16.85 12.40 0.93
C ALA A 7 -16.74 11.22 -0.05
N ARG A 8 -16.95 11.47 -1.36
CA ARG A 8 -16.78 10.45 -2.40
C ARG A 8 -15.33 9.99 -2.51
N LEU A 9 -14.36 10.90 -2.46
CA LEU A 9 -12.94 10.56 -2.46
C LEU A 9 -12.59 9.66 -1.27
N ILE A 10 -13.06 10.01 -0.07
CA ILE A 10 -12.86 9.20 1.15
C ILE A 10 -13.45 7.80 0.98
N ALA A 11 -14.68 7.69 0.45
CA ALA A 11 -15.34 6.41 0.25
C ALA A 11 -14.59 5.51 -0.75
N ILE A 12 -14.13 6.08 -1.87
CA ILE A 12 -13.31 5.36 -2.86
C ILE A 12 -12.00 4.91 -2.22
N TYR A 13 -11.35 5.77 -1.45
CA TYR A 13 -10.08 5.46 -0.82
C TYR A 13 -10.22 4.38 0.25
N GLN A 14 -11.27 4.46 1.07
CA GLN A 14 -11.61 3.44 2.05
C GLN A 14 -11.85 2.09 1.38
N LYS A 15 -12.63 2.07 0.29
CA LYS A 15 -12.87 0.85 -0.49
C LYS A 15 -11.54 0.25 -0.99
N ALA A 16 -10.65 1.06 -1.55
CA ALA A 16 -9.35 0.62 -2.03
C ALA A 16 -8.53 -0.06 -0.93
N VAL A 17 -8.51 0.53 0.27
CA VAL A 17 -7.84 -0.03 1.45
C VAL A 17 -8.48 -1.34 1.89
N THR A 18 -9.81 -1.41 1.99
CA THR A 18 -10.53 -2.62 2.40
C THR A 18 -10.31 -3.78 1.42
N THR A 19 -10.30 -3.50 0.13
CA THR A 19 -10.04 -4.51 -0.91
C THR A 19 -8.56 -4.81 -1.12
N HIS A 20 -7.65 -4.20 -0.34
CA HIS A 20 -6.19 -4.32 -0.51
C HIS A 20 -5.74 -4.05 -1.96
N ASN A 21 -6.39 -3.11 -2.64
CA ASN A 21 -6.04 -2.75 -4.01
C ASN A 21 -4.93 -1.70 -3.98
N ILE A 22 -3.67 -2.16 -4.05
CA ILE A 22 -2.48 -1.33 -3.89
C ILE A 22 -2.37 -0.30 -5.02
N ASP A 23 -2.66 -0.67 -6.27
CA ASP A 23 -2.63 0.26 -7.41
C ASP A 23 -3.61 1.43 -7.23
N ALA A 24 -4.83 1.12 -6.75
CA ALA A 24 -5.83 2.14 -6.48
C ALA A 24 -5.42 3.04 -5.29
N ILE A 25 -4.81 2.47 -4.25
CA ILE A 25 -4.25 3.23 -3.13
C ILE A 25 -3.17 4.19 -3.62
N GLU A 26 -2.21 3.70 -4.42
CA GLU A 26 -1.09 4.51 -4.92
C GLU A 26 -1.59 5.70 -5.76
N ARG A 27 -2.48 5.44 -6.71
CA ARG A 27 -3.08 6.51 -7.54
C ARG A 27 -3.76 7.58 -6.68
N ILE A 28 -4.49 7.18 -5.64
CA ILE A 28 -5.15 8.13 -4.75
C ILE A 28 -4.12 8.92 -3.93
N VAL A 29 -3.06 8.27 -3.43
CA VAL A 29 -1.96 8.93 -2.71
C VAL A 29 -1.25 9.97 -3.58
N GLN A 30 -1.01 9.68 -4.85
CA GLN A 30 -0.39 10.62 -5.79
C GLN A 30 -1.28 11.83 -6.07
N LEU A 31 -2.60 11.64 -6.14
CA LEU A 31 -3.57 12.72 -6.41
C LEU A 31 -3.93 13.54 -5.15
N LEU A 32 -3.71 12.99 -3.95
CA LEU A 32 -4.11 13.62 -2.68
C LEU A 32 -3.53 15.02 -2.44
N PRO A 33 -2.23 15.30 -2.70
CA PRO A 33 -1.68 16.63 -2.51
C PRO A 33 -2.45 17.72 -3.28
N GLU A 34 -2.70 17.48 -4.57
CA GLU A 34 -3.45 18.40 -5.42
C GLU A 34 -4.89 18.57 -4.92
N LYS A 35 -5.56 17.47 -4.57
CA LYS A 35 -6.95 17.51 -4.08
C LYS A 35 -7.07 18.19 -2.71
N ILE A 36 -6.08 18.06 -1.83
CA ILE A 36 -6.08 18.70 -0.50
C ILE A 36 -5.97 20.22 -0.61
N HIS A 37 -5.17 20.73 -1.55
CA HIS A 37 -5.05 22.17 -1.77
C HIS A 37 -6.35 22.80 -2.29
N ALA A 38 -7.17 22.01 -3.00
CA ALA A 38 -8.46 22.46 -3.53
C ALA A 38 -9.61 22.45 -2.49
N ILE A 39 -9.38 22.06 -1.23
CA ILE A 39 -10.43 21.99 -0.20
C ILE A 39 -10.64 23.38 0.40
N ASP A 40 -11.88 23.86 0.35
CA ASP A 40 -12.27 25.08 1.06
C ASP A 40 -12.32 24.80 2.57
N ARG A 41 -11.42 25.41 3.35
CA ARG A 41 -11.34 25.15 4.80
C ARG A 41 -12.38 25.91 5.61
N SER A 42 -13.19 26.73 4.96
CA SER A 42 -14.21 27.59 5.58
C SER A 42 -15.48 26.81 5.93
N HIS A 43 -15.68 25.61 5.39
CA HIS A 43 -16.88 24.82 5.62
C HIS A 43 -16.78 24.00 6.92
N PRO A 44 -17.77 24.09 7.82
CA PRO A 44 -17.73 23.42 9.13
C PRO A 44 -17.64 21.89 9.04
N ASN A 45 -18.23 21.28 8.00
CA ASN A 45 -18.18 19.82 7.82
C ASN A 45 -16.86 19.30 7.24
N HIS A 46 -16.05 20.15 6.60
CA HIS A 46 -14.81 19.70 5.98
C HIS A 46 -13.76 19.29 7.01
N GLN A 47 -13.77 19.86 8.22
CA GLN A 47 -12.85 19.44 9.28
C GLN A 47 -13.04 17.97 9.66
N LYS A 48 -14.30 17.53 9.78
CA LYS A 48 -14.65 16.13 10.08
C LYS A 48 -14.20 15.19 8.95
N LEU A 49 -14.49 15.56 7.70
CA LEU A 49 -14.09 14.78 6.53
C LEU A 49 -12.57 14.71 6.36
N LEU A 50 -11.83 15.79 6.64
CA LEU A 50 -10.37 15.81 6.63
C LEU A 50 -9.77 14.88 7.70
N MET A 51 -10.37 14.81 8.89
CA MET A 51 -9.96 13.85 9.92
C MET A 51 -10.20 12.40 9.47
N GLN A 52 -11.34 12.12 8.83
CA GLN A 52 -11.62 10.81 8.25
C GLN A 52 -10.61 10.46 7.14
N LEU A 53 -10.33 11.39 6.22
CA LEU A 53 -9.35 11.22 5.16
C LEU A 53 -7.96 10.90 5.72
N LYS A 54 -7.54 11.60 6.77
CA LYS A 54 -6.27 11.34 7.47
C LYS A 54 -6.24 9.95 8.09
N SER A 55 -7.35 9.49 8.67
CA SER A 55 -7.46 8.13 9.22
C SER A 55 -7.32 7.07 8.12
N VAL A 56 -8.06 7.21 7.01
CA VAL A 56 -7.96 6.29 5.87
C VAL A 56 -6.55 6.27 5.29
N HIS A 57 -5.91 7.44 5.16
CA HIS A 57 -4.55 7.53 4.67
C HIS A 57 -3.54 6.79 5.56
N ARG A 58 -3.67 6.88 6.88
CA ARG A 58 -2.83 6.11 7.82
C ARG A 58 -3.01 4.61 7.66
N LEU A 59 -4.25 4.15 7.48
CA LEU A 59 -4.54 2.74 7.24
C LEU A 59 -3.91 2.27 5.93
N ALA A 60 -4.03 3.05 4.85
CA ALA A 60 -3.41 2.76 3.57
C ALA A 60 -1.88 2.59 3.68
N MET A 61 -1.21 3.50 4.38
CA MET A 61 0.25 3.43 4.61
C MET A 61 0.64 2.18 5.41
N ALA A 62 -0.17 1.79 6.40
CA ALA A 62 0.05 0.57 7.16
C ALA A 62 -0.11 -0.68 6.28
N THR A 63 -1.12 -0.70 5.41
CA THR A 63 -1.32 -1.79 4.43
C THR A 63 -0.13 -1.92 3.48
N ILE A 64 0.32 -0.81 2.87
CA ILE A 64 1.48 -0.82 1.98
C ILE A 64 2.74 -1.30 2.71
N LYS A 65 2.99 -0.80 3.93
CA LYS A 65 4.15 -1.22 4.73
C LYS A 65 4.13 -2.73 5.03
N LYS A 66 2.95 -3.29 5.31
CA LYS A 66 2.77 -4.72 5.52
C LYS A 66 3.08 -5.52 4.25
N ASP A 67 2.55 -5.10 3.10
CA ASP A 67 2.81 -5.78 1.83
C ASP A 67 4.29 -5.74 1.44
N ILE A 68 4.97 -4.61 1.64
CA ILE A 68 6.42 -4.50 1.43
C ILE A 68 7.18 -5.50 2.32
N ALA A 69 6.79 -5.63 3.59
CA ALA A 69 7.44 -6.58 4.50
C ALA A 69 7.23 -8.04 4.06
N VAL A 70 6.03 -8.38 3.56
CA VAL A 70 5.74 -9.71 3.01
C VAL A 70 6.59 -9.98 1.77
N LEU A 71 6.68 -9.02 0.84
CA LEU A 71 7.48 -9.14 -0.37
C LEU A 71 8.98 -9.32 -0.04
N HIS A 72 9.52 -8.57 0.92
CA HIS A 72 10.90 -8.75 1.38
C HIS A 72 11.13 -10.13 2.00
N SER A 73 10.20 -10.64 2.79
CA SER A 73 10.28 -12.00 3.34
C SER A 73 10.30 -13.05 2.23
N GLN A 74 9.40 -12.94 1.25
CA GLN A 74 9.31 -13.86 0.13
C GLN A 74 10.57 -13.85 -0.75
N LEU A 75 11.16 -12.66 -0.97
CA LEU A 75 12.42 -12.54 -1.70
C LEU A 75 13.58 -13.20 -0.95
N HIS A 76 13.66 -12.99 0.36
CA HIS A 76 14.68 -13.62 1.20
C HIS A 76 14.57 -15.15 1.19
N ASP A 77 13.35 -15.68 1.32
CA ASP A 77 13.09 -17.13 1.24
C ASP A 77 13.44 -17.70 -0.15
N ALA A 78 13.13 -16.96 -1.22
CA ALA A 78 13.47 -17.35 -2.59
C ALA A 78 14.99 -17.39 -2.82
N GLU A 79 15.75 -16.42 -2.29
CA GLU A 79 17.21 -16.43 -2.33
C GLU A 79 17.79 -17.62 -1.55
N HIS A 80 17.27 -17.87 -0.35
CA HIS A 80 17.72 -19.00 0.48
C HIS A 80 17.46 -20.35 -0.22
N ASN A 81 16.29 -20.51 -0.85
CA ASN A 81 15.97 -21.70 -1.62
C ASN A 81 16.93 -21.89 -2.81
N LYS A 82 17.27 -20.83 -3.55
CA LYS A 82 18.24 -20.90 -4.65
C LYS A 82 19.63 -21.33 -4.18
N VAL A 83 20.12 -20.78 -3.06
CA VAL A 83 21.42 -21.14 -2.48
C VAL A 83 21.43 -22.61 -2.06
N ARG A 84 20.35 -23.07 -1.42
CA ARG A 84 20.20 -24.48 -1.02
C ARG A 84 20.19 -25.41 -2.22
N ASP A 85 19.43 -25.10 -3.26
CA ASP A 85 19.34 -25.93 -4.47
C ASP A 85 20.69 -26.01 -5.21
N LEU A 86 21.46 -24.91 -5.20
CA LEU A 86 22.80 -24.86 -5.78
C LEU A 86 23.80 -25.68 -4.96
N ALA A 87 23.69 -25.66 -3.62
CA ALA A 87 24.46 -26.52 -2.73
C ALA A 87 24.16 -28.01 -2.98
N TYR A 88 22.88 -28.40 -3.07
CA TYR A 88 22.51 -29.78 -3.39
C TYR A 88 23.04 -30.25 -4.74
N LYS A 89 22.95 -29.43 -5.80
CA LYS A 89 23.54 -29.75 -7.11
C LYS A 89 25.05 -29.97 -7.01
N LYS A 90 25.77 -29.13 -6.26
CA LYS A 90 27.21 -29.26 -6.07
C LYS A 90 27.58 -30.55 -5.30
N THR A 91 26.80 -30.91 -4.29
CA THR A 91 27.01 -32.15 -3.54
C THR A 91 26.72 -33.39 -4.38
N GLN A 92 25.67 -33.39 -5.20
CA GLN A 92 25.35 -34.50 -6.11
C GLN A 92 26.44 -34.71 -7.16
N LEU A 93 26.92 -33.63 -7.79
CA LEU A 93 28.02 -33.71 -8.77
C LEU A 93 29.29 -34.33 -8.20
N ASN A 94 29.63 -34.00 -6.94
CA ASN A 94 30.79 -34.56 -6.24
C ASN A 94 30.62 -36.02 -5.79
N GLN A 95 29.40 -36.57 -5.79
CA GLN A 95 29.13 -37.97 -5.43
C GLN A 95 29.10 -38.92 -6.64
N THR A 96 29.07 -38.37 -7.86
CA THR A 96 29.07 -39.11 -9.13
C THR A 96 30.43 -39.16 -9.83
N LEU A 97 31.50 -38.63 -9.21
CA LEU A 97 32.90 -38.73 -9.65
C LEU A 97 33.66 -39.68 -8.73
#